data_AF-A0A0V1PYU1-F1
#
_entry.id   AF-A0A0V1PYU1-F1
#
_cell.length_a   1.000
_cell.length_b   1.000
_cell.length_c   1.000
_cell.angle_alpha   90.00
_cell.angle_beta   90.00
_cell.angle_gamma   90.00
#
_symmetry.space_group_name_H-M   'P 1'
#
loop_
_entity.id
_entity.type
_entity.pdbx_description
1 polymer ?
#
loop_
_entity_poly.entity_id
_entity_poly.type
_entity_poly.pdbx_seq_one_letter_code
_entity_poly.pdbx_strand_id
1 'polypeptide(L)'
;MQDLPPIGGYEPVQWKRNLPSRGFRPVIYFWGFTGLMAFGFYKYYKGVDEQRELARERQWARFYLEPLLLAEEDRNVARRYYSEKSRQELVRDSMSPEKKAKFDEELYHDKSKFRFPRFTAGVHPSER
;
A
#
# COMPACT_ATOMS: atom_id res chain seq x y z
N MET A 1 -81.93 26.85 34.35
CA MET A 1 -81.29 27.68 33.31
C MET A 1 -80.50 26.72 32.43
N GLN A 2 -80.72 26.73 31.11
CA GLN A 2 -80.09 25.80 30.17
C GLN A 2 -79.02 26.54 29.38
N ASP A 3 -77.83 25.96 29.26
CA ASP A 3 -76.73 26.54 28.49
C ASP A 3 -77.01 26.40 26.99
N LEU A 4 -76.94 27.53 26.30
CA LEU A 4 -77.19 27.66 24.87
C LEU A 4 -75.93 28.21 24.19
N PRO A 5 -75.70 27.87 22.91
CA PRO A 5 -74.60 28.46 22.16
C PRO A 5 -74.81 29.98 22.01
N PRO A 6 -73.72 30.76 21.87
CA PRO A 6 -73.82 32.20 21.70
C PRO A 6 -74.61 32.55 20.44
N ILE A 7 -75.38 33.64 20.48
CA ILE A 7 -76.07 34.21 19.31
C ILE A 7 -74.98 34.63 18.31
N GLY A 8 -74.78 33.80 17.26
CA GLY A 8 -73.70 33.94 16.28
C GLY A 8 -72.88 32.67 16.03
N GLY A 9 -72.97 31.66 16.91
CA GLY A 9 -72.22 30.40 16.80
C GLY A 9 -70.78 30.48 17.31
N TYR A 10 -70.08 29.33 17.35
CA TYR A 10 -68.66 29.26 17.72
C TYR A 10 -67.76 29.60 16.54
N GLU A 11 -66.53 30.04 16.84
CA GLU A 11 -65.50 30.26 15.82
C GLU A 11 -65.20 28.96 15.05
N PRO A 12 -64.82 29.08 13.76
CA PRO A 12 -64.50 27.92 12.95
C PRO A 12 -63.25 27.22 13.49
N VAL A 13 -63.43 26.01 14.00
CA VAL A 13 -62.33 25.16 14.45
C VAL A 13 -61.59 24.59 13.24
N GLN A 14 -60.29 24.84 13.16
CA GLN A 14 -59.46 24.25 12.12
C GLN A 14 -59.26 22.74 12.39
N TRP A 15 -60.00 21.92 11.64
CA TRP A 15 -59.91 20.46 11.73
C TRP A 15 -58.89 19.85 10.75
N LYS A 16 -58.42 20.63 9.76
CA LYS A 16 -57.47 20.16 8.74
C LYS A 16 -56.01 20.38 9.15
N ARG A 17 -55.18 19.39 8.79
CA ARG A 17 -53.73 19.42 9.01
C ARG A 17 -53.06 20.54 8.21
N ASN A 18 -52.40 21.48 8.87
CA ASN A 18 -51.62 22.55 8.22
C ASN A 18 -50.12 22.21 8.20
N LEU A 19 -49.69 21.45 7.19
CA LEU A 19 -48.25 21.26 6.92
C LEU A 19 -47.88 22.00 5.65
N PRO A 20 -47.18 23.15 5.76
CA PRO A 20 -46.62 23.79 4.58
C PRO A 20 -45.48 22.93 4.01
N SER A 21 -45.44 22.77 2.69
CA SER A 21 -44.29 22.17 2.02
C SER A 21 -43.11 23.16 2.09
N ARG A 22 -42.18 22.92 3.01
CA ARG A 22 -40.98 23.76 3.20
C ARG A 22 -39.80 23.17 2.42
N GLY A 23 -38.96 24.03 1.85
CA GLY A 23 -37.72 23.64 1.16
C GLY A 23 -37.73 23.94 -0.33
N PHE A 24 -36.62 23.58 -1.00
CA PHE A 24 -36.48 23.74 -2.44
C PHE A 24 -37.11 22.58 -3.22
N ARG A 25 -37.38 22.80 -4.51
CA ARG A 25 -37.84 21.72 -5.38
C ARG A 25 -36.73 20.66 -5.50
N PRO A 26 -37.05 19.34 -5.57
CA PRO A 26 -36.07 18.26 -5.67
C PRO A 26 -35.00 18.46 -6.76
N VAL A 27 -35.40 19.05 -7.89
CA VAL A 27 -34.52 19.37 -9.02
C VAL A 27 -33.39 20.34 -8.63
N ILE A 28 -33.64 21.27 -7.72
CA ILE A 28 -32.63 22.24 -7.26
C ILE A 28 -31.54 21.51 -6.48
N TYR A 29 -31.92 20.59 -5.61
CA TYR A 29 -30.96 19.77 -4.87
C TYR A 29 -30.15 18.89 -5.82
N PHE A 30 -30.78 18.24 -6.79
CA PHE A 30 -30.09 17.41 -7.77
C PHE A 30 -28.98 18.20 -8.46
N TRP A 31 -29.30 19.35 -9.05
CA TRP A 31 -28.30 20.18 -9.73
C TRP A 31 -27.26 20.77 -8.78
N GLY A 32 -27.64 21.12 -7.55
CA GLY A 32 -26.71 21.57 -6.52
C GLY A 32 -25.65 20.51 -6.19
N PHE A 33 -26.09 19.27 -5.97
CA PHE A 33 -25.17 18.14 -5.71
C PHE A 33 -24.33 17.79 -6.93
N THR A 34 -24.93 17.74 -8.13
CA THR A 34 -24.19 17.47 -9.36
C THR A 34 -23.11 18.53 -9.60
N GLY A 35 -23.42 19.81 -9.41
CA GLY A 35 -22.45 20.90 -9.53
C GLY A 35 -21.31 20.79 -8.52
N LEU A 36 -21.64 20.49 -7.25
CA LEU A 36 -20.64 20.29 -6.20
C LEU A 36 -19.71 19.11 -6.51
N MET A 37 -20.28 17.98 -6.95
CA MET A 37 -19.50 16.80 -7.34
C MET A 37 -18.60 17.09 -8.53
N ALA A 38 -19.13 17.71 -9.59
CA ALA A 38 -18.36 18.06 -10.78
C ALA A 38 -17.16 18.95 -10.44
N PHE A 39 -17.35 19.95 -9.57
CA PHE A 39 -16.26 20.80 -9.09
C PHE A 39 -15.25 20.03 -8.23
N GLY A 40 -15.72 19.14 -7.36
CA GLY A 40 -14.86 18.26 -6.55
C GLY A 40 -13.96 17.38 -7.42
N PHE A 41 -14.53 16.73 -8.44
CA PHE A 41 -13.77 15.92 -9.38
C PHE A 41 -12.76 16.75 -10.17
N TYR A 42 -13.13 17.95 -10.63
CA TYR A 42 -12.19 18.85 -11.31
C TYR A 42 -10.96 19.16 -10.46
N LYS A 43 -11.14 19.48 -9.17
CA LYS A 43 -10.02 19.73 -8.25
C LYS A 43 -9.21 18.47 -7.96
N TYR A 44 -9.89 17.33 -7.80
CA TYR A 44 -9.24 16.04 -7.60
C TYR A 44 -8.32 15.67 -8.77
N TYR A 45 -8.79 15.80 -10.02
CA TYR A 45 -7.97 15.47 -11.19
C TYR A 45 -6.69 16.31 -11.27
N LYS A 46 -6.76 17.60 -10.94
CA LYS A 46 -5.55 18.44 -10.85
C LYS A 46 -4.55 17.91 -9.82
N GLY A 47 -5.02 17.49 -8.65
CA GLY A 47 -4.16 16.90 -7.63
C GLY A 47 -3.59 15.54 -8.05
N VAL A 48 -4.34 14.72 -8.77
CA VAL A 48 -3.85 13.44 -9.32
C VAL A 48 -2.73 13.66 -10.32
N ASP A 49 -2.85 14.68 -11.18
CA ASP A 49 -1.80 14.98 -12.16
C ASP A 49 -0.51 15.43 -11.48
N GLU A 50 -0.60 16.28 -10.44
CA GLU A 50 0.56 16.64 -9.61
C GLU A 50 1.19 15.42 -8.93
N GLN A 51 0.39 14.53 -8.33
CA GLN A 51 0.89 13.29 -7.73
C GLN A 51 1.58 12.37 -8.73
N ARG A 52 1.10 12.32 -9.99
CA ARG A 52 1.75 11.55 -11.06
C ARG A 52 3.09 12.15 -11.44
N GLU A 53 3.23 13.47 -11.47
CA GLU A 53 4.51 14.14 -11.70
C GLU A 53 5.50 13.85 -10.57
N LEU A 54 5.09 13.99 -9.30
CA LEU A 54 5.93 13.65 -8.15
C LEU A 54 6.35 12.16 -8.14
N ALA A 55 5.44 11.26 -8.47
CA ALA A 55 5.75 9.83 -8.57
C ALA A 55 6.75 9.55 -9.71
N ARG A 56 6.60 10.25 -10.84
CA ARG A 56 7.54 10.19 -11.96
C ARG A 56 8.91 10.68 -11.48
N GLU A 57 9.01 11.87 -10.90
CA GLU A 57 10.27 12.42 -10.38
C GLU A 57 10.96 11.45 -9.42
N ARG A 58 10.22 10.88 -8.46
CA ARG A 58 10.73 9.86 -7.53
C ARG A 58 11.27 8.63 -8.26
N GLN A 59 10.57 8.17 -9.29
CA GLN A 59 10.99 6.99 -10.04
C GLN A 59 12.23 7.26 -10.89
N TRP A 60 12.32 8.44 -11.51
CA TRP A 60 13.54 8.86 -12.22
C TRP A 60 14.72 8.99 -11.27
N ALA A 61 14.54 9.60 -10.09
CA ALA A 61 15.58 9.67 -9.06
C ALA A 61 16.08 8.27 -8.67
N ARG A 62 15.18 7.28 -8.58
CA ARG A 62 15.55 5.89 -8.33
C ARG A 62 16.36 5.29 -9.47
N PHE A 63 15.94 5.44 -10.73
CA PHE A 63 16.67 4.89 -11.88
C PHE A 63 18.10 5.43 -11.99
N TYR A 64 18.34 6.67 -11.59
CA TYR A 64 19.71 7.23 -11.58
C TYR A 64 20.58 6.66 -10.46
N LEU A 65 20.00 6.31 -9.31
CA LEU A 65 20.74 5.78 -8.15
C LEU A 65 20.88 4.26 -8.18
N GLU A 66 19.92 3.56 -8.79
CA GLU A 66 19.85 2.10 -8.88
C GLU A 66 21.14 1.44 -9.39
N PRO A 67 21.79 1.88 -10.49
CA PRO A 67 23.01 1.22 -10.96
C PRO A 67 24.17 1.35 -9.96
N LEU A 68 24.28 2.47 -9.24
CA LEU A 68 25.30 2.64 -8.21
C LEU A 68 25.04 1.69 -7.03
N LEU A 69 23.80 1.67 -6.54
CA LEU A 69 23.40 0.81 -5.41
C LEU A 69 23.55 -0.68 -5.75
N LEU A 70 23.19 -1.08 -6.97
CA LEU A 70 23.36 -2.45 -7.45
C LEU A 70 24.85 -2.83 -7.50
N ALA A 71 25.70 -1.94 -8.00
CA ALA A 71 27.15 -2.19 -8.01
C ALA A 71 27.74 -2.32 -6.59
N GLU A 72 27.23 -1.55 -5.62
CA GLU A 72 27.63 -1.68 -4.22
C GLU A 72 27.13 -2.99 -3.60
N GLU A 73 25.89 -3.39 -3.90
CA GLU A 73 25.32 -4.67 -3.46
C GLU A 73 26.11 -5.85 -4.02
N ASP A 74 26.40 -5.84 -5.33
CA ASP A 74 27.20 -6.89 -6.00
C ASP A 74 28.59 -7.04 -5.36
N ARG A 75 29.26 -5.92 -5.02
CA ARG A 75 30.54 -5.94 -4.30
C ARG A 75 30.42 -6.58 -2.91
N ASN A 76 29.35 -6.29 -2.17
CA ASN A 76 29.10 -6.87 -0.85
C ASN A 76 28.80 -8.38 -0.94
N VAL A 77 27.97 -8.79 -1.89
CA VAL A 77 27.65 -10.20 -2.15
C VAL A 77 28.91 -10.97 -2.54
N ALA A 78 29.71 -10.43 -3.44
CA ALA A 78 30.98 -11.04 -3.83
C ALA A 78 31.91 -11.23 -2.62
N ARG A 79 32.07 -10.21 -1.78
CA ARG A 79 32.88 -10.31 -0.55
C ARG A 79 32.42 -11.45 0.36
N ARG A 80 31.12 -11.54 0.62
CA ARG A 80 30.53 -12.60 1.46
C ARG A 80 30.69 -13.98 0.84
N TYR A 81 30.54 -14.07 -0.48
CA TYR A 81 30.72 -15.32 -1.20
C TYR A 81 32.16 -15.83 -1.07
N TYR A 82 33.16 -14.98 -1.29
CA TYR A 82 34.56 -15.38 -1.14
C TYR A 82 34.94 -15.70 0.31
N SER A 83 34.40 -15.00 1.30
CA SER A 83 34.62 -15.34 2.72
C SER A 83 33.97 -16.66 3.12
N GLU A 84 32.78 -16.96 2.60
CA GLU A 84 32.14 -18.25 2.85
C GLU A 84 32.88 -19.39 2.14
N LYS A 85 33.40 -19.14 0.94
CA LYS A 85 34.22 -20.12 0.22
C LYS A 85 35.50 -20.47 1.00
N SER A 86 36.23 -19.47 1.52
CA SER A 86 37.41 -19.74 2.35
C SER A 86 37.05 -20.45 3.66
N ARG A 87 35.91 -20.09 4.29
CA ARG A 87 35.41 -20.82 5.47
C ARG A 87 35.06 -22.28 5.14
N GLN A 88 34.47 -22.53 3.98
CA GLN A 88 34.14 -23.88 3.51
C GLN A 88 35.40 -24.72 3.28
N GLU A 89 36.47 -24.14 2.72
CA GLU A 89 37.76 -24.81 2.54
C GLU A 89 38.36 -25.25 3.89
N LEU A 90 38.36 -24.35 4.90
CA LEU A 90 38.82 -24.69 6.25
C LEU A 90 37.99 -25.81 6.90
N VAL A 91 36.67 -25.76 6.75
CA VAL A 91 35.76 -26.78 7.26
C VAL A 91 35.99 -28.12 6.56
N ARG A 92 36.16 -28.10 5.24
CA ARG A 92 36.48 -29.28 4.42
C ARG A 92 37.72 -29.97 4.95
N ASP A 93 38.81 -29.25 5.19
CA ASP A 93 40.08 -29.84 5.63
C ASP A 93 39.94 -30.60 6.96
N SER A 94 39.11 -30.10 7.88
CA SER A 94 38.82 -30.74 9.18
C SER A 94 37.93 -31.99 9.13
N MET A 95 37.30 -32.32 7.99
CA MET A 95 36.35 -33.44 7.88
C MET A 95 37.02 -34.81 7.65
N SER A 96 36.29 -35.88 7.98
CA SER A 96 36.67 -37.26 7.62
C SER A 96 36.57 -37.51 6.10
N PRO A 97 37.29 -38.51 5.55
CA PRO A 97 37.31 -38.76 4.10
C PRO A 97 35.92 -38.96 3.47
N GLU A 98 35.03 -39.69 4.13
CA GLU A 98 33.67 -39.93 3.64
C GLU A 98 32.82 -38.66 3.60
N LYS A 99 32.96 -37.79 4.61
CA LYS A 99 32.24 -36.51 4.66
C LYS A 99 32.77 -35.52 3.64
N LYS A 100 34.09 -35.53 3.38
CA LYS A 100 34.73 -34.74 2.32
C LYS A 100 34.13 -35.08 0.95
N ALA A 101 33.99 -36.36 0.63
CA ALA A 101 33.41 -36.80 -0.64
C ALA A 101 31.98 -36.26 -0.85
N LYS A 102 31.12 -36.35 0.18
CA LYS A 102 29.76 -35.79 0.12
C LYS A 102 29.73 -34.25 0.07
N PHE A 103 30.70 -33.60 0.71
CA PHE A 103 30.78 -32.14 0.74
C PHE A 103 31.16 -31.55 -0.62
N ASP A 104 32.00 -32.25 -1.38
CA ASP A 104 32.45 -31.83 -2.70
C ASP A 104 31.38 -32.02 -3.80
N GLU A 105 30.26 -32.69 -3.50
CA GLU A 105 29.15 -32.84 -4.44
C GLU A 105 28.45 -31.50 -4.70
N GLU A 106 28.26 -31.17 -5.97
CA GLU A 106 27.52 -29.96 -6.38
C GLU A 106 26.05 -30.07 -5.92
N LEU A 107 25.58 -29.07 -5.15
CA LEU A 107 24.20 -29.06 -4.64
C LEU A 107 23.14 -28.96 -5.76
N TYR A 108 23.49 -28.32 -6.88
CA TYR A 108 22.61 -28.12 -8.02
C TYR A 108 23.27 -28.69 -9.27
N HIS A 109 22.60 -29.66 -9.91
CA HIS A 109 23.09 -30.30 -11.12
C HIS A 109 22.71 -29.57 -12.43
N ASP A 110 21.77 -28.62 -12.37
CA ASP A 110 21.40 -27.79 -13.51
C ASP A 110 22.36 -26.59 -13.66
N LYS A 111 23.20 -26.63 -14.69
CA LYS A 111 24.19 -25.58 -14.99
C LYS A 111 23.66 -24.48 -15.91
N SER A 112 22.40 -24.54 -16.32
CA SER A 112 21.80 -23.52 -17.21
C SER A 112 21.52 -22.19 -16.52
N LYS A 113 21.44 -22.17 -15.18
CA LYS A 113 21.03 -20.99 -14.41
C LYS A 113 22.01 -20.69 -13.29
N PHE A 114 22.34 -19.41 -13.16
CA PHE A 114 23.03 -18.91 -11.98
C PHE A 114 22.06 -18.80 -10.80
N ARG A 115 22.52 -19.21 -9.61
CA ARG A 115 21.75 -19.10 -8.35
C ARG A 115 22.53 -18.22 -7.39
N PHE A 116 21.91 -17.12 -6.97
CA PHE A 116 22.53 -16.23 -5.99
C PHE A 116 22.68 -16.94 -4.64
N PRO A 117 23.83 -16.76 -3.96
CA PRO A 117 24.02 -17.30 -2.62
C PRO A 117 23.05 -16.61 -1.64
N ARG A 118 22.33 -17.40 -0.85
CA ARG A 118 21.48 -16.88 0.23
C ARG A 118 22.27 -16.88 1.52
N PHE A 119 22.49 -15.70 2.08
CA PHE A 119 23.08 -15.56 3.41
C PHE A 119 21.96 -15.41 4.42
N THR A 120 21.75 -16.42 5.25
CA THR A 120 20.89 -16.32 6.42
C THR A 120 21.73 -15.83 7.59
N ALA A 121 21.22 -14.87 8.36
CA ALA A 121 21.81 -14.57 9.66
C ALA A 121 21.75 -15.86 10.49
N GLY A 122 22.91 -16.45 10.77
CA GLY A 122 22.99 -17.58 11.68
C GLY A 122 22.61 -17.16 13.09
N VAL A 123 22.41 -18.15 13.96
CA VAL A 123 22.28 -17.96 15.40
C VAL A 123 23.48 -17.11 15.88
N HIS A 124 23.21 -16.10 16.71
CA HIS A 124 24.26 -15.19 17.18
C HIS A 124 25.39 -16.00 17.84
N PRO A 125 26.69 -15.64 17.67
CA PRO A 125 27.79 -16.45 18.20
C PRO A 125 27.72 -16.75 19.71
N SER A 126 27.00 -15.93 20.48
CA SER A 126 26.77 -16.13 21.92
C SER A 126 25.69 -17.16 22.26
N GLU A 127 24.87 -17.55 21.29
CA GLU A 127 23.75 -18.50 21.43
C GLU A 127 24.14 -19.91 20.94
N ARG A 128 25.43 -20.16 20.69
CA ARG A 128 26.01 -21.45 20.26
C ARG A 128 26.77 -22.15 21.37
#